data_AF-A0A969E1H5-F1
#
_entry.id   AF-A0A969E1H5-F1
#
_cell.length_a   1.000
_cell.length_b   1.000
_cell.length_c   1.000
_cell.angle_alpha   90.00
_cell.angle_beta   90.00
_cell.angle_gamma   90.00
#
_symmetry.space_group_name_H-M   'P 1'
#
loop_
_entity.id
_entity.type
_entity.pdbx_description
1 polymer ?
#
loop_
_entity_poly.entity_id
_entity_poly.type
_entity_poly.pdbx_seq_one_letter_code
_entity_poly.pdbx_strand_id
1 'polypeptide(L)'
;MTWFDNTTGNRARSFEVFNHGYTFQNTGLFGKGNGLGDAAAACQLAPISIGNRVWLDCDADGVQDADEKGLADVKVFLLDSTCQIVASQSTNTEGVFSFDNLLPHTRYFLRLGENSDLQITY
;
A
#
# COMPACT_ATOMS: atom_id res chain seq x y z
N MET A 1 -26.89 -0.41 44.56
CA MET A 1 -26.21 0.73 45.22
C MET A 1 -25.34 0.16 46.33
N THR A 2 -24.01 0.16 46.19
CA THR A 2 -23.08 -0.48 47.14
C THR A 2 -22.45 0.58 48.04
N TRP A 3 -22.51 0.35 49.36
CA TRP A 3 -21.87 1.21 50.34
C TRP A 3 -20.54 0.58 50.78
N PHE A 4 -19.49 1.40 50.86
CA PHE A 4 -18.17 1.02 51.39
C PHE A 4 -17.97 1.71 52.74
N ASP A 5 -17.40 1.00 53.71
CA ASP A 5 -17.05 1.57 55.01
C ASP A 5 -15.88 2.55 54.88
N ASN A 6 -16.03 3.80 55.35
CA ASN A 6 -15.03 4.87 55.17
C ASN A 6 -13.83 4.78 56.13
N THR A 7 -13.75 3.73 56.94
CA THR A 7 -12.64 3.48 57.86
C THR A 7 -11.80 2.28 57.43
N THR A 8 -12.41 1.28 56.78
CA THR A 8 -11.72 0.03 56.40
C THR A 8 -11.82 -0.34 54.93
N GLY A 9 -12.64 0.36 54.13
CA GLY A 9 -12.79 0.13 52.69
C GLY A 9 -13.44 -1.21 52.31
N ASN A 10 -13.88 -2.00 53.29
CA ASN A 10 -14.54 -3.28 53.04
C ASN A 10 -16.02 -3.11 52.69
N ARG A 11 -16.52 -4.01 51.83
CA ARG A 11 -17.91 -4.04 51.39
C ARG A 11 -18.79 -4.54 52.53
N ALA A 12 -19.59 -3.65 53.13
CA ALA A 12 -20.39 -3.99 54.31
C ALA A 12 -21.55 -4.94 53.97
N ARG A 13 -22.33 -4.68 52.91
CA ARG A 13 -23.36 -5.57 52.32
C ARG A 13 -23.66 -5.17 50.86
N SER A 14 -23.97 -6.15 50.00
CA SER A 14 -24.52 -5.90 48.65
C SER A 14 -25.86 -6.61 48.48
N PHE A 15 -26.83 -5.97 47.81
CA PHE A 15 -27.97 -6.66 47.21
C PHE A 15 -27.68 -6.87 45.71
N GLU A 16 -27.93 -8.09 45.24
CA GLU A 16 -27.65 -8.54 43.88
C GLU A 16 -28.97 -8.53 43.09
N VAL A 17 -29.04 -7.83 41.93
CA VAL A 17 -30.31 -7.67 41.18
C VAL A 17 -30.45 -8.66 40.03
N PHE A 18 -29.38 -9.33 39.59
CA PHE A 18 -29.51 -10.40 38.61
C PHE A 18 -28.57 -11.55 38.95
N ASN A 19 -29.16 -12.61 39.51
CA ASN A 19 -28.60 -13.94 39.48
C ASN A 19 -28.79 -14.47 38.05
N HIS A 20 -27.70 -14.68 37.32
CA HIS A 20 -27.72 -15.53 36.14
C HIS A 20 -26.64 -16.58 36.33
N GLY A 21 -27.09 -17.82 36.54
CA GLY A 21 -26.29 -19.01 36.83
C GLY A 21 -25.43 -19.49 35.67
N TYR A 22 -24.60 -18.60 35.13
CA TYR A 22 -23.53 -18.90 34.20
C TYR A 22 -22.24 -18.36 34.81
N THR A 23 -21.29 -19.27 35.08
CA THR A 23 -20.01 -18.96 35.71
C THR A 23 -19.14 -18.14 34.77
N PHE A 24 -19.32 -16.83 34.77
CA PHE A 24 -18.37 -15.89 34.18
C PHE A 24 -17.25 -15.65 35.18
N GLN A 25 -16.04 -16.07 34.82
CA GLN A 25 -14.86 -15.74 35.61
C GLN A 25 -14.75 -14.22 35.73
N ASN A 26 -14.83 -13.79 36.98
CA ASN A 26 -14.64 -12.44 37.46
C ASN A 26 -13.41 -11.78 36.82
N THR A 27 -13.64 -10.97 35.80
CA THR A 27 -12.75 -9.87 35.47
C THR A 27 -13.54 -8.60 35.66
N GLY A 28 -13.59 -8.17 36.92
CA GLY A 28 -14.04 -6.84 37.26
C GLY A 28 -13.26 -5.82 36.44
N LEU A 29 -13.93 -5.18 35.48
CA LEU A 29 -13.32 -4.08 34.74
C LEU A 29 -14.37 -3.05 34.32
N PHE A 30 -15.13 -2.55 35.29
CA PHE A 30 -15.67 -1.19 35.19
C PHE A 30 -14.64 -0.19 35.75
N GLY A 31 -13.48 -0.16 35.09
CA GLY A 31 -12.46 0.88 35.25
C GLY A 31 -12.60 1.89 34.11
N LYS A 32 -12.40 3.17 34.41
CA LYS A 32 -12.27 4.27 33.44
C LYS A 32 -10.91 4.12 32.74
N GLY A 33 -10.78 3.03 31.99
CA GLY A 33 -9.51 2.52 31.51
C GLY A 33 -9.66 1.31 30.59
N ASN A 34 -10.87 1.02 30.09
CA ASN A 34 -11.00 0.22 28.88
C ASN A 34 -10.52 1.11 27.73
N GLY A 35 -9.20 1.12 27.57
CA GLY A 35 -8.50 1.91 26.57
C GLY A 35 -9.20 1.73 25.23
N LEU A 36 -9.40 2.86 24.56
CA LEU A 36 -9.47 2.87 23.11
C LEU A 36 -8.09 2.39 22.64
N GLY A 37 -7.89 1.08 22.64
CA GLY A 37 -6.74 0.43 22.03
C GLY A 37 -6.76 0.86 20.57
N ASP A 38 -5.83 1.77 20.28
CA ASP A 38 -5.39 2.21 18.97
C ASP A 38 -6.17 1.59 17.79
N ALA A 39 -7.02 2.41 17.16
CA ALA A 39 -7.20 2.24 15.73
C ALA A 39 -5.83 2.53 15.08
N ALA A 40 -4.96 1.52 15.05
CA ALA A 40 -3.79 1.53 14.20
C ALA A 40 -4.34 1.55 12.78
N ALA A 41 -4.39 2.74 12.18
CA ALA A 41 -4.49 2.82 10.73
C ALA A 41 -3.34 1.97 10.21
N ALA A 42 -3.66 0.82 9.61
CA ALA A 42 -2.69 0.07 8.85
C ALA A 42 -2.12 1.07 7.84
N CYS A 43 -0.88 1.50 8.06
CA CYS A 43 -0.15 2.34 7.13
C CYS A 43 0.21 1.45 5.95
N GLN A 44 -0.81 1.02 5.21
CA GLN A 44 -0.65 0.31 3.97
C GLN A 44 -0.44 1.42 2.95
N LEU A 45 0.83 1.66 2.64
CA LEU A 45 1.22 2.65 1.67
C LEU A 45 0.46 2.37 0.36
N ALA A 46 -0.10 3.42 -0.24
CA ALA A 46 -0.82 3.28 -1.48
C ALA A 46 0.12 2.71 -2.55
N PRO A 47 -0.36 1.75 -3.36
CA PRO A 47 0.43 1.26 -4.49
C PRO A 47 0.77 2.40 -5.44
N ILE A 48 1.96 2.35 -6.03
CA ILE A 48 2.40 3.31 -7.05
C ILE A 48 2.17 2.73 -8.45
N SER A 49 2.06 3.61 -9.44
CA SER A 49 2.05 3.24 -10.85
C SER A 49 3.22 3.91 -11.57
N ILE A 50 3.80 3.21 -12.55
CA ILE A 50 4.85 3.70 -13.43
C ILE A 50 4.39 3.50 -14.86
N GLY A 51 4.27 4.58 -15.62
CA GLY A 51 3.93 4.52 -17.04
C GLY A 51 4.65 5.59 -17.83
N ASN A 52 4.78 5.37 -19.13
CA ASN A 52 5.31 6.34 -20.07
C ASN A 52 4.88 6.02 -21.51
N ARG A 53 5.36 6.82 -22.46
CA ARG A 53 5.22 6.63 -23.90
C ARG A 53 6.58 6.33 -24.52
N VAL A 54 6.60 5.49 -25.55
CA VAL A 54 7.72 5.25 -26.44
C VAL A 54 7.35 5.78 -27.82
N TRP A 55 8.18 6.64 -28.39
CA TRP A 55 7.94 7.27 -29.69
C TRP A 55 9.17 7.15 -30.60
N LEU A 56 8.95 7.36 -31.89
CA LEU A 56 10.03 7.49 -32.87
C LEU A 56 10.48 8.95 -32.90
N ASP A 57 11.64 9.19 -32.30
CA ASP A 57 12.35 10.47 -32.34
C ASP A 57 12.86 10.72 -33.78
N CYS A 58 12.16 11.57 -34.52
CA CYS A 58 12.41 11.75 -35.97
C CYS A 58 13.48 12.81 -36.26
N ASP A 59 13.64 13.78 -35.37
CA ASP A 59 14.58 14.89 -35.51
C ASP A 59 15.76 14.81 -34.52
N ALA A 60 15.81 13.76 -33.71
CA ALA A 60 16.88 13.39 -32.79
C ALA A 60 17.11 14.43 -31.68
N ASP A 61 16.04 15.10 -31.24
CA ASP A 61 16.12 16.18 -30.25
C ASP A 61 15.79 15.70 -28.82
N GLY A 62 15.30 14.47 -28.67
CA GLY A 62 14.93 13.87 -27.38
C GLY A 62 13.68 14.47 -26.73
N VAL A 63 12.97 15.35 -27.41
CA VAL A 63 11.68 15.90 -27.01
C VAL A 63 10.57 15.01 -27.57
N GLN A 64 9.42 15.00 -26.89
CA GLN A 64 8.26 14.28 -27.38
C GLN A 64 7.33 15.26 -28.10
N ASP A 65 7.40 15.27 -29.42
CA ASP A 65 6.60 16.16 -30.25
C ASP A 65 5.24 15.57 -30.64
N ALA A 66 4.33 16.46 -31.04
CA ALA A 66 2.95 16.08 -31.40
C ALA A 66 2.89 15.26 -32.70
N ASP A 67 3.83 15.51 -33.63
CA ASP A 67 3.90 14.83 -34.92
C ASP A 67 4.66 13.48 -34.84
N GLU A 68 5.27 13.17 -33.70
CA GLU A 68 6.04 11.95 -33.49
C GLU A 68 5.15 10.77 -33.13
N LYS A 69 5.25 9.73 -33.96
CA LYS A 69 4.42 8.54 -33.82
C LYS A 69 4.89 7.69 -32.65
N GLY A 70 3.92 7.18 -31.90
CA GLY A 70 4.16 6.16 -30.90
C GLY A 70 4.66 4.86 -31.53
N LEU A 71 5.56 4.17 -30.84
CA LEU A 71 6.09 2.88 -31.29
C LEU A 71 5.35 1.74 -30.59
N ALA A 72 4.55 1.00 -31.35
CA ALA A 72 3.82 -0.17 -30.88
C ALA A 72 4.74 -1.39 -30.72
N ASP A 73 4.30 -2.36 -29.90
CA ASP A 73 4.95 -3.65 -29.71
C ASP A 73 6.39 -3.60 -29.15
N VAL A 74 6.75 -2.50 -28.51
CA VAL A 74 8.02 -2.38 -27.78
C VAL A 74 7.87 -3.07 -26.43
N LYS A 75 8.66 -4.12 -26.22
CA LYS A 75 8.67 -4.86 -24.95
C LYS A 75 9.39 -4.06 -23.87
N VAL A 76 8.65 -3.66 -22.85
CA VAL A 76 9.15 -2.96 -21.66
C VAL A 76 9.24 -3.96 -20.51
N PHE A 77 10.39 -4.02 -19.87
CA PHE A 77 10.63 -4.81 -18.68
C PHE A 77 10.80 -3.89 -17.48
N LEU A 78 10.07 -4.19 -16.42
CA LEU A 78 10.26 -3.60 -15.11
C LEU A 78 11.17 -4.51 -14.31
N LEU A 79 12.28 -3.97 -13.82
CA LEU A 79 13.25 -4.67 -12.99
C LEU A 79 13.25 -4.10 -11.57
N ASP A 80 13.50 -4.95 -10.59
CA ASP A 80 13.71 -4.53 -9.21
C ASP A 80 15.14 -4.05 -8.93
N SER A 81 15.43 -3.70 -7.68
CA SER A 81 16.75 -3.26 -7.23
C SER A 81 17.85 -4.32 -7.37
N THR A 82 17.49 -5.59 -7.57
CA THR A 82 18.40 -6.71 -7.80
C THR A 82 18.59 -7.04 -9.28
N CYS A 83 18.03 -6.20 -10.17
CA CYS A 83 18.01 -6.41 -11.62
C CYS A 83 17.25 -7.67 -12.04
N GLN A 84 16.28 -8.14 -11.25
CA GLN A 84 15.34 -9.19 -11.69
C GLN A 84 14.12 -8.58 -12.35
N ILE A 85 13.64 -9.22 -13.43
CA ILE A 85 12.40 -8.83 -14.10
C ILE A 85 11.22 -9.18 -13.21
N VAL A 86 10.50 -8.16 -12.75
CA VAL A 86 9.29 -8.31 -11.93
C VAL A 86 8.01 -8.23 -12.75
N ALA A 87 8.05 -7.52 -13.88
CA ALA A 87 6.94 -7.42 -14.82
C ALA A 87 7.44 -7.12 -16.23
N SER A 88 6.62 -7.45 -17.23
CA SER A 88 6.86 -7.04 -18.61
C SER A 88 5.56 -6.67 -19.30
N GLN A 89 5.60 -5.65 -20.14
CA GLN A 89 4.45 -5.18 -20.90
C GLN A 89 4.91 -4.69 -22.27
N SER A 90 4.09 -4.88 -23.30
CA SER A 90 4.34 -4.29 -24.62
C SER A 90 3.60 -2.96 -24.75
N THR A 91 4.21 -1.98 -25.42
CA THR A 91 3.55 -0.72 -25.74
C THR A 91 2.37 -0.92 -26.69
N ASN A 92 1.33 -0.11 -26.50
CA ASN A 92 0.16 -0.12 -27.38
C ASN A 92 0.43 0.65 -28.70
N THR A 93 -0.58 0.78 -29.56
CA THR A 93 -0.50 1.50 -30.85
C THR A 93 -0.04 2.97 -30.73
N GLU A 94 -0.24 3.59 -29.57
CA GLU A 94 0.18 4.97 -29.28
C GLU A 94 1.56 5.03 -28.61
N GLY A 95 2.20 3.88 -28.41
CA GLY A 95 3.49 3.74 -27.73
C GLY A 95 3.39 3.75 -26.21
N VAL A 96 2.19 3.72 -25.64
CA VAL A 96 1.98 3.89 -24.20
C VAL A 96 2.06 2.55 -23.46
N PHE A 97 2.67 2.57 -22.26
CA PHE A 97 2.71 1.46 -21.32
C PHE A 97 2.48 1.95 -19.88
N SER A 98 1.97 1.07 -19.01
CA SER A 98 1.74 1.33 -17.60
C SER A 98 1.83 0.06 -16.75
N PHE A 99 2.61 0.14 -15.67
CA PHE A 99 2.69 -0.84 -14.60
C PHE A 99 1.98 -0.29 -13.37
N ASP A 100 0.92 -0.98 -12.95
CA ASP A 100 0.15 -0.62 -11.77
C ASP A 100 0.50 -1.53 -10.58
N ASN A 101 0.03 -1.14 -9.39
CA ASN A 101 0.14 -1.94 -8.18
C ASN A 101 1.58 -2.25 -7.73
N LEU A 102 2.48 -1.28 -7.89
CA LEU A 102 3.88 -1.41 -7.49
C LEU A 102 4.10 -1.03 -6.03
N LEU A 103 5.12 -1.63 -5.41
CA LEU A 103 5.43 -1.39 -4.00
C LEU A 103 6.10 -0.02 -3.83
N PRO A 104 5.55 0.87 -2.98
CA PRO A 104 6.17 2.14 -2.64
C PRO A 104 7.50 1.92 -1.90
N HIS A 105 8.40 2.90 -1.99
CA HIS A 105 9.79 2.85 -1.46
C HIS A 105 10.68 1.76 -2.07
N THR A 106 10.29 1.18 -3.22
CA THR A 106 11.13 0.26 -3.97
C THR A 106 11.73 0.97 -5.17
N ARG A 107 13.03 0.76 -5.42
CA ARG A 107 13.69 1.23 -6.65
C ARG A 107 13.37 0.26 -7.77
N TYR A 108 12.88 0.80 -8.89
CA TYR A 108 12.66 0.06 -10.11
C TYR A 108 13.53 0.60 -11.24
N PHE A 109 13.90 -0.28 -12.17
CA PHE A 109 14.55 0.07 -13.43
C PHE A 109 13.68 -0.35 -14.60
N LEU A 110 13.59 0.50 -15.62
CA LEU A 110 12.91 0.16 -16.87
C LEU A 110 13.96 -0.23 -17.92
N ARG A 111 13.72 -1.36 -18.60
CA ARG A 111 14.49 -1.78 -19.76
C ARG A 111 13.56 -1.90 -20.96
N LEU A 112 13.91 -1.25 -22.05
CA LEU A 112 13.18 -1.29 -23.31
C LEU A 112 13.86 -2.28 -24.27
N GLY A 113 13.07 -3.13 -24.92
CA GLY A 113 13.51 -4.07 -25.97
C GLY A 113 14.22 -5.34 -25.48
N GLU A 114 14.30 -6.35 -26.35
CA GLU A 114 15.19 -7.52 -26.18
C GLU A 114 16.54 -7.36 -26.91
N ASN A 115 16.64 -6.40 -27.84
CA ASN A 115 17.85 -6.09 -28.59
C ASN A 115 18.25 -4.63 -28.38
N SER A 116 19.55 -4.43 -28.26
CA SER A 116 20.30 -3.23 -27.86
C SER A 116 20.22 -2.02 -28.81
N ASP A 117 19.13 -1.85 -29.55
CA ASP A 117 19.04 -0.85 -30.64
C ASP A 117 18.06 0.30 -30.39
N LEU A 118 17.46 0.37 -29.20
CA LEU A 118 16.72 1.58 -28.78
C LEU A 118 17.69 2.49 -28.05
N GLN A 119 18.28 3.44 -28.77
CA GLN A 119 19.10 4.48 -28.17
C GLN A 119 18.19 5.44 -27.41
N ILE A 120 18.48 5.63 -26.12
CA ILE A 120 17.88 6.69 -25.31
C ILE A 120 18.74 7.92 -25.54
N THR A 121 18.26 8.84 -26.39
CA THR A 121 18.83 10.19 -26.53
C THR A 121 18.48 10.99 -25.27
N TYR A 122 19.44 11.75 -24.73
CA TYR A 122 19.34 12.55 -23.50
C TYR A 122 19.57 14.03 -23.76
#